data_AF-A0A2T2SZF2-F1
#
_entry.id   AF-A0A2T2SZF2-F1
#
_cell.length_a   1.000
_cell.length_b   1.000
_cell.length_c   1.000
_cell.angle_alpha   90.00
_cell.angle_beta   90.00
_cell.angle_gamma   90.00
#
_symmetry.space_group_name_H-M   'P 1'
#
loop_
_entity.id
_entity.type
_entity.pdbx_description
1 polymer ?
#
loop_
_entity_poly.entity_id
_entity_poly.type
_entity_poly.pdbx_seq_one_letter_code
_entity_poly.pdbx_strand_id
1 'polypeptide(L)'
;MPRVEHIGIAVRDVDAVVKTFRELLGTEPYKAETVANQQVRTHFLDAETTKLELLEALDDSSPVQRFLDRKGDGLHHLAFEVPDLDATMRRLRDAGVELLSETPQEGADDKQIVFVHPKQTHEVLVEFCESVAPSWSAIEVPRHDGSLSVFERGRRDRPSLLVLHGAAGCTLDETAPLMRRLESAFHLVGVDLSGHGASAFPTDRALSLDLFVEDARVALDALDLASVHVFGFSLGGGVALQLAHRHPALVDRLALFQTNVRWTQAQVSRMKERLDPEGIRERAPAQADRIQTRHEQPTRLLRQLRAFVETLPDTSEVLSGILPDLSAPTLVGAVDQDPLFGPDTPRALQRGLPNARLAILPGEH
;
A
#
# COMPACT_ATOMS: atom_id res chain seq x y z
N MET A 1 -13.45 -8.81 -18.06
CA MET A 1 -13.06 -10.07 -17.40
C MET A 1 -12.19 -9.71 -16.21
N PRO A 2 -12.44 -10.28 -15.02
CA PRO A 2 -11.56 -10.08 -13.87
C PRO A 2 -10.13 -10.54 -14.15
N ARG A 3 -9.15 -9.94 -13.47
CA ARG A 3 -7.74 -10.35 -13.56
C ARG A 3 -7.55 -11.69 -12.82
N VAL A 4 -6.72 -12.58 -13.37
CA VAL A 4 -6.22 -13.74 -12.62
C VAL A 4 -5.28 -13.23 -11.54
N GLU A 5 -5.66 -13.39 -10.28
CA GLU A 5 -4.87 -12.92 -9.14
C GLU A 5 -3.73 -13.91 -8.89
N HIS A 6 -4.08 -15.17 -8.60
CA HIS A 6 -3.12 -16.24 -8.38
C HIS A 6 -3.61 -17.60 -8.94
N ILE A 7 -2.65 -18.52 -9.05
CA ILE A 7 -2.87 -19.93 -9.34
C ILE A 7 -2.38 -20.72 -8.13
N GLY A 8 -3.31 -21.41 -7.47
CA GLY A 8 -3.00 -22.27 -6.33
C GLY A 8 -2.48 -23.63 -6.77
N ILE A 9 -1.39 -24.10 -6.16
CA ILE A 9 -0.77 -25.40 -6.41
C ILE A 9 -0.64 -26.13 -5.08
N ALA A 10 -1.37 -27.21 -4.89
CA ALA A 10 -1.25 -28.05 -3.70
C ALA A 10 0.02 -28.90 -3.79
N VAL A 11 0.81 -28.92 -2.71
CA VAL A 11 2.11 -29.60 -2.66
C VAL A 11 2.26 -30.40 -1.37
N ARG A 12 2.89 -31.59 -1.45
CA ARG A 12 3.22 -32.41 -0.26
C ARG A 12 4.54 -31.99 0.38
N ASP A 13 5.51 -31.59 -0.44
CA ASP A 13 6.85 -31.18 -0.03
C ASP A 13 7.16 -29.82 -0.66
N VAL A 14 6.90 -28.75 0.10
CA VAL A 14 7.08 -27.39 -0.38
C VAL A 14 8.55 -27.08 -0.70
N ASP A 15 9.50 -27.63 0.05
CA ASP A 15 10.93 -27.39 -0.17
C ASP A 15 11.40 -28.00 -1.50
N ALA A 16 10.95 -29.22 -1.81
CA ALA A 16 11.24 -29.86 -3.09
C ALA A 16 10.63 -29.10 -4.28
N VAL A 17 9.39 -28.61 -4.14
CA VAL A 17 8.74 -27.82 -5.19
C VAL A 17 9.40 -26.46 -5.35
N VAL A 18 9.69 -25.75 -4.26
CA VAL A 18 10.43 -24.47 -4.30
C VAL A 18 11.78 -24.64 -4.97
N LYS A 19 12.52 -25.71 -4.67
CA LYS A 19 13.78 -26.03 -5.37
C LYS A 19 13.56 -26.19 -6.87
N THR A 20 12.54 -26.95 -7.27
CA THR A 20 12.21 -27.18 -8.68
C THR A 20 11.87 -25.87 -9.40
N PHE A 21 11.03 -25.02 -8.81
CA PHE A 21 10.63 -23.74 -9.39
C PHE A 21 11.78 -22.73 -9.42
N ARG A 22 12.67 -22.75 -8.43
CA ARG A 22 13.92 -21.99 -8.44
C ARG A 22 14.80 -22.39 -9.63
N GLU A 23 14.95 -23.69 -9.89
CA GLU A 23 15.75 -24.19 -11.02
C GLU A 23 15.11 -23.84 -12.38
N LEU A 24 13.77 -23.88 -12.48
CA LEU A 24 13.06 -23.61 -13.73
C LEU A 24 12.92 -22.11 -14.06
N LEU A 25 12.63 -21.29 -13.05
CA LEU A 25 12.22 -19.90 -13.23
C LEU A 25 13.22 -18.89 -12.65
N GLY A 26 14.21 -19.35 -11.88
CA GLY A 26 15.15 -18.47 -11.18
C GLY A 26 14.50 -17.65 -10.05
N THR A 27 13.34 -18.07 -9.54
CA THR A 27 12.57 -17.34 -8.54
C THR A 27 12.38 -18.16 -7.26
N GLU A 28 12.27 -17.47 -6.14
CA GLU A 28 11.99 -18.03 -4.83
C GLU A 28 10.71 -17.41 -4.27
N PRO A 29 10.03 -18.08 -3.33
CA PRO A 29 8.95 -17.45 -2.59
C PRO A 29 9.43 -16.17 -1.91
N TYR A 30 8.69 -15.08 -2.09
CA TYR A 30 8.99 -13.79 -1.44
C TYR A 30 8.25 -13.65 -0.10
N LYS A 31 7.19 -14.43 0.10
CA LYS A 31 6.38 -14.44 1.31
C LYS A 31 5.89 -15.86 1.61
N ALA A 32 5.77 -16.18 2.89
CA ALA A 32 5.00 -17.33 3.36
C ALA A 32 4.04 -16.88 4.47
N GLU A 33 2.86 -17.48 4.52
CA GLU A 33 1.79 -17.09 5.45
C GLU A 33 1.04 -18.33 5.93
N THR A 34 0.60 -18.34 7.19
CA THR A 34 -0.21 -19.44 7.73
C THR A 34 -1.65 -18.98 7.87
N VAL A 35 -2.55 -19.65 7.16
CA VAL A 35 -4.00 -19.41 7.19
C VAL A 35 -4.62 -20.45 8.13
N ALA A 36 -4.61 -20.14 9.42
CA ALA A 36 -4.91 -21.10 10.49
C ALA A 36 -6.35 -21.67 10.41
N ASN A 37 -7.34 -20.86 10.04
CA ASN A 37 -8.72 -21.30 9.86
C ASN A 37 -8.89 -22.31 8.70
N GLN A 38 -7.98 -22.30 7.73
CA GLN A 38 -7.97 -23.25 6.60
C GLN A 38 -6.96 -24.40 6.77
N GLN A 39 -6.16 -24.41 7.85
CA GLN A 39 -5.10 -25.39 8.08
C GLN A 39 -4.13 -25.51 6.90
N VAL A 40 -3.72 -24.35 6.37
CA VAL A 40 -2.81 -24.25 5.22
C VAL A 40 -1.70 -23.25 5.52
N ARG A 41 -0.49 -23.57 5.07
CA ARG A 41 0.59 -22.62 4.87
C ARG A 41 0.74 -22.33 3.38
N THR A 42 0.79 -21.06 3.02
CA THR A 42 0.92 -20.60 1.65
C THR A 42 2.32 -20.03 1.41
N HIS A 43 2.84 -20.23 0.20
CA HIS A 43 4.14 -19.69 -0.24
C HIS A 43 3.96 -19.01 -1.61
N PHE A 44 4.28 -17.72 -1.68
CA PHE A 44 3.99 -16.88 -2.83
C PHE A 44 5.20 -16.67 -3.72
N LEU A 45 5.09 -17.05 -4.99
CA LEU A 45 6.06 -16.73 -6.03
C LEU A 45 5.48 -15.66 -6.95
N ASP A 46 6.25 -14.60 -7.18
CA ASP A 46 5.84 -13.51 -8.07
C ASP A 46 6.05 -13.88 -9.54
N ALA A 47 4.99 -13.73 -10.34
CA ALA A 47 5.00 -13.88 -11.79
C ALA A 47 4.58 -12.56 -12.48
N GLU A 48 4.87 -11.43 -11.82
CA GLU A 48 4.66 -10.03 -12.20
C GLU A 48 3.17 -9.63 -12.37
N THR A 49 2.48 -10.30 -13.27
CA THR A 49 1.07 -10.06 -13.61
C THR A 49 0.12 -10.99 -12.86
N THR A 50 0.62 -12.05 -12.25
CA THR A 50 -0.10 -12.99 -11.39
C THR A 50 0.87 -13.55 -10.34
N LYS A 51 0.39 -14.45 -9.47
CA LYS A 51 1.21 -15.16 -8.49
C LYS A 51 1.01 -16.66 -8.62
N LEU A 52 2.03 -17.42 -8.28
CA LEU A 52 1.85 -18.82 -7.93
C LEU A 52 1.79 -18.91 -6.41
N GLU A 53 0.78 -19.60 -5.91
CA GLU A 53 0.60 -19.85 -4.49
C GLU A 53 0.76 -21.35 -4.23
N LEU A 54 1.86 -21.74 -3.59
CA LEU A 54 2.03 -23.12 -3.16
C LEU A 54 1.29 -23.32 -1.85
N LEU A 55 0.46 -24.35 -1.78
CA LEU A 55 -0.40 -24.67 -0.64
C LEU A 55 0.14 -25.94 0.05
N GLU A 56 0.71 -25.76 1.23
CA GLU A 56 1.15 -26.83 2.13
C GLU A 56 0.05 -27.06 3.18
N ALA A 57 -0.44 -28.29 3.31
CA ALA A 57 -1.38 -28.64 4.39
C ALA A 57 -0.64 -28.68 5.73
N LEU A 58 -1.21 -28.07 6.77
CA LEU A 58 -0.63 -28.13 8.12
C LEU A 58 -0.86 -29.49 8.80
N ASP A 59 -2.02 -30.11 8.55
CA ASP A 59 -2.40 -31.42 9.07
C ASP A 59 -3.49 -32.11 8.21
N ASP A 60 -3.89 -33.31 8.63
CA ASP A 60 -4.87 -34.15 7.94
C ASP A 60 -6.30 -33.58 7.87
N SER A 61 -6.62 -32.57 8.67
CA SER A 61 -7.92 -31.90 8.64
C SER A 61 -8.04 -30.87 7.52
N SER A 62 -6.91 -30.47 6.93
CA SER A 62 -6.85 -29.47 5.87
C SER A 62 -7.67 -29.87 4.62
N PRO A 63 -8.46 -28.96 4.04
CA PRO A 63 -9.06 -29.16 2.72
C PRO A 63 -8.03 -29.48 1.63
N VAL A 64 -6.82 -28.92 1.74
CA VAL A 64 -5.71 -29.17 0.82
C VAL A 64 -5.18 -30.59 0.98
N GLN A 65 -5.09 -31.12 2.20
CA GLN A 65 -4.70 -32.52 2.41
C GLN A 65 -5.68 -33.48 1.71
N ARG A 66 -6.99 -33.22 1.84
CA ARG A 66 -8.03 -34.00 1.15
C ARG A 66 -7.91 -33.95 -0.37
N PHE A 67 -7.42 -32.83 -0.93
CA PHE A 67 -7.11 -32.75 -2.36
C PHE A 67 -5.89 -33.62 -2.70
N LEU A 68 -4.79 -33.47 -1.95
CA LEU A 68 -3.54 -34.19 -2.15
C LEU A 68 -3.72 -35.72 -2.10
N ASP A 69 -4.59 -36.23 -1.22
CA ASP A 69 -4.85 -37.67 -1.11
C ASP A 69 -5.63 -38.23 -2.31
N ARG A 70 -6.45 -37.41 -2.95
CA ARG A 70 -7.24 -37.82 -4.12
C ARG A 70 -6.51 -37.64 -5.44
N LYS A 71 -5.68 -36.61 -5.56
CA LYS A 71 -5.11 -36.15 -6.84
C LYS A 71 -3.58 -36.11 -6.87
N GLY A 72 -2.93 -36.14 -5.71
CA GLY A 72 -1.50 -35.83 -5.60
C GLY A 72 -1.23 -34.33 -5.74
N ASP A 73 0.06 -33.99 -5.81
CA ASP A 73 0.54 -32.62 -6.05
C ASP A 73 0.02 -32.10 -7.41
N GLY A 74 -0.35 -30.83 -7.46
CA GLY A 74 -0.82 -30.23 -8.72
C GLY A 74 -1.67 -28.96 -8.56
N LEU A 75 -2.19 -28.49 -9.70
CA LEU A 75 -3.03 -27.30 -9.77
C LEU A 75 -4.32 -27.49 -8.95
N HIS A 76 -4.51 -26.64 -7.96
CA HIS A 76 -5.60 -26.70 -7.00
C HIS A 76 -6.76 -25.79 -7.40
N HIS A 77 -6.52 -24.50 -7.66
CA HIS A 77 -7.56 -23.54 -8.05
C HIS A 77 -7.03 -22.43 -8.97
N LEU A 78 -7.95 -21.69 -9.59
CA LEU A 78 -7.69 -20.41 -10.26
C LEU A 78 -8.45 -19.29 -9.53
N ALA A 79 -7.75 -18.22 -9.15
CA ALA A 79 -8.33 -17.10 -8.43
C ALA A 79 -8.47 -15.85 -9.29
N PHE A 80 -9.59 -15.15 -9.12
CA PHE A 80 -9.94 -13.95 -9.86
C PHE A 80 -10.24 -12.78 -8.91
N GLU A 81 -9.52 -11.66 -9.08
CA GLU A 81 -9.72 -10.47 -8.26
C GLU A 81 -10.91 -9.64 -8.76
N VAL A 82 -11.82 -9.31 -7.84
CA VAL A 82 -13.00 -8.49 -8.08
C VAL A 82 -13.01 -7.27 -7.15
N PRO A 83 -13.61 -6.15 -7.57
CA PRO A 83 -13.64 -4.92 -6.79
C PRO A 83 -14.71 -4.91 -5.69
N ASP A 84 -15.66 -5.85 -5.73
CA ASP A 84 -16.75 -6.00 -4.76
C ASP A 84 -17.16 -7.49 -4.76
N LEU A 85 -16.70 -8.21 -3.74
CA LEU A 85 -16.92 -9.65 -3.60
C LEU A 85 -18.38 -9.94 -3.26
N ASP A 86 -19.01 -9.12 -2.42
CA ASP A 86 -20.41 -9.28 -2.03
C ASP A 86 -21.35 -9.12 -3.23
N ALA A 87 -21.13 -8.11 -4.07
CA ALA A 87 -21.87 -7.94 -5.32
C ALA A 87 -21.61 -9.10 -6.30
N THR A 88 -20.37 -9.59 -6.36
CA THR A 88 -20.02 -10.76 -7.17
C THR A 88 -20.76 -12.02 -6.70
N MET A 89 -20.80 -12.28 -5.39
CA MET A 89 -21.51 -13.40 -4.78
C MET A 89 -23.01 -13.33 -5.04
N ARG A 90 -23.64 -12.15 -4.88
CA ARG A 90 -25.05 -11.94 -5.23
C ARG A 90 -25.33 -12.28 -6.69
N ARG A 91 -24.55 -11.71 -7.61
CA ARG A 91 -24.69 -11.96 -9.06
C ARG A 91 -24.55 -13.44 -9.42
N LEU A 92 -23.62 -14.16 -8.79
CA LEU A 92 -23.40 -15.59 -9.03
C LEU A 92 -24.59 -16.42 -8.54
N ARG A 93 -25.12 -16.13 -7.34
CA ARG A 93 -26.32 -16.80 -6.80
C ARG A 93 -27.55 -16.55 -7.66
N ASP A 94 -27.75 -15.31 -8.12
CA ASP A 94 -28.86 -14.95 -9.02
C ASP A 94 -28.78 -15.72 -10.35
N ALA A 95 -27.57 -16.09 -10.77
CA ALA A 95 -27.32 -16.93 -11.94
C ALA A 95 -27.41 -18.45 -11.66
N GLY A 96 -27.76 -18.86 -10.45
CA GLY A 96 -27.86 -20.28 -10.05
C GLY A 96 -26.50 -20.97 -9.79
N VAL A 97 -25.43 -20.20 -9.61
CA VAL A 97 -24.11 -20.73 -9.25
C VAL A 97 -24.05 -21.01 -7.75
N GLU A 98 -23.67 -22.22 -7.40
CA GLU A 98 -23.45 -22.71 -6.04
C GLU A 98 -22.08 -22.26 -5.54
N LEU A 99 -22.08 -21.53 -4.44
CA LEU A 99 -20.89 -21.06 -3.74
C LEU A 99 -20.60 -21.98 -2.56
N LEU A 100 -19.31 -22.19 -2.25
CA LEU A 100 -18.90 -23.05 -1.13
C LEU A 100 -19.04 -22.38 0.25
N SER A 101 -19.37 -21.08 0.30
CA SER A 101 -19.68 -20.35 1.52
C SER A 101 -20.82 -19.35 1.33
N GLU A 102 -21.57 -19.10 2.41
CA GLU A 102 -22.67 -18.13 2.44
C GLU A 102 -22.17 -16.69 2.53
N THR A 103 -21.02 -16.47 3.16
CA THR A 103 -20.36 -15.17 3.28
C THR A 103 -18.91 -15.27 2.82
N PRO A 104 -18.29 -14.13 2.45
CA PRO A 104 -16.85 -14.06 2.27
C PRO A 104 -16.10 -14.68 3.46
N GLN A 105 -14.99 -15.34 3.18
CA GLN A 105 -14.09 -15.93 4.16
C GLN A 105 -12.73 -15.24 4.12
N GLU A 106 -12.01 -15.24 5.24
CA GLU A 106 -10.60 -14.81 5.25
C GLU A 106 -9.74 -15.78 4.45
N GLY A 107 -9.01 -15.23 3.46
CA GLY A 107 -7.97 -15.89 2.71
C GLY A 107 -6.58 -15.34 3.05
N ALA A 108 -5.56 -15.88 2.39
CA ALA A 108 -4.20 -15.37 2.52
C ALA A 108 -4.03 -14.00 1.83
N ASP A 109 -2.94 -13.30 2.13
CA ASP A 109 -2.51 -12.09 1.42
C ASP A 109 -3.47 -10.89 1.53
N ASP A 110 -4.08 -10.75 2.71
CA ASP A 110 -5.02 -9.67 3.05
C ASP A 110 -6.23 -9.65 2.08
N LYS A 111 -6.85 -10.82 1.89
CA LYS A 111 -7.99 -11.01 0.99
C LYS A 111 -9.18 -11.64 1.67
N GLN A 112 -10.36 -11.25 1.20
CA GLN A 112 -11.58 -12.01 1.38
C GLN A 112 -11.81 -12.89 0.15
N ILE A 113 -12.30 -14.11 0.35
CA ILE A 113 -12.42 -15.11 -0.72
C ILE A 113 -13.77 -15.83 -0.70
N VAL A 114 -14.16 -16.37 -1.85
CA VAL A 114 -15.24 -17.34 -2.00
C VAL A 114 -14.92 -18.30 -3.14
N PHE A 115 -15.25 -19.57 -2.97
CA PHE A 115 -15.08 -20.59 -4.00
C PHE A 115 -16.41 -20.95 -4.66
N VAL A 116 -16.35 -21.29 -5.95
CA VAL A 116 -17.46 -21.88 -6.71
C VAL A 116 -17.37 -23.40 -6.65
N HIS A 117 -18.50 -24.09 -6.55
CA HIS A 117 -18.52 -25.55 -6.55
C HIS A 117 -17.98 -26.10 -7.91
N PRO A 118 -16.93 -26.95 -7.91
CA PRO A 118 -16.18 -27.31 -9.13
C PRO A 118 -17.02 -28.02 -10.22
N LYS A 119 -18.08 -28.75 -9.83
CA LYS A 119 -19.04 -29.35 -10.77
C LYS A 119 -19.68 -28.36 -11.74
N GLN A 120 -19.80 -27.09 -11.36
CA GLN A 120 -20.38 -26.04 -12.21
C GLN A 120 -19.32 -25.31 -13.05
N THR A 121 -18.05 -25.62 -12.86
CA THR A 121 -16.90 -24.99 -13.52
C THR A 121 -16.00 -26.05 -14.17
N HIS A 122 -16.62 -27.12 -14.72
CA HIS A 122 -15.93 -28.20 -15.42
C HIS A 122 -14.78 -28.84 -14.62
N GLU A 123 -15.03 -29.07 -13.32
CA GLU A 123 -14.08 -29.63 -12.35
C GLU A 123 -12.87 -28.73 -12.02
N VAL A 124 -12.88 -27.47 -12.47
CA VAL A 124 -11.90 -26.45 -12.06
C VAL A 124 -12.41 -25.76 -10.80
N LEU A 125 -11.65 -25.77 -9.71
CA LEU A 125 -11.98 -24.98 -8.53
C LEU A 125 -11.67 -23.49 -8.83
N VAL A 126 -12.71 -22.65 -8.79
CA VAL A 126 -12.60 -21.21 -9.08
C VAL A 126 -12.80 -20.43 -7.79
N GLU A 127 -11.85 -19.54 -7.50
CA GLU A 127 -11.92 -18.58 -6.41
C GLU A 127 -12.21 -17.17 -6.95
N PHE A 128 -13.08 -16.43 -6.26
CA PHE A 128 -13.16 -14.98 -6.38
C PHE A 128 -12.60 -14.36 -5.10
N CYS A 129 -11.74 -13.37 -5.25
CA CYS A 129 -11.11 -12.69 -4.13
C CYS A 129 -11.25 -11.17 -4.23
N GLU A 130 -11.31 -10.50 -3.09
CA GLU A 130 -11.25 -9.05 -2.97
C GLU A 130 -10.14 -8.67 -1.99
N SER A 131 -9.31 -7.71 -2.39
CA SER A 131 -8.30 -7.12 -1.52
C SER A 131 -8.95 -6.29 -0.43
N VAL A 132 -8.60 -6.55 0.82
CA VAL A 132 -9.02 -5.74 1.96
C VAL A 132 -7.85 -4.96 2.54
N ALA A 133 -8.15 -3.95 3.36
CA ALA A 133 -7.10 -3.24 4.07
C ALA A 133 -6.40 -4.21 5.04
N PRO A 134 -5.07 -4.25 5.06
CA PRO A 134 -4.34 -5.21 5.87
C PRO A 134 -4.50 -4.96 7.38
N SER A 135 -4.31 -6.04 8.15
CA SER A 135 -4.25 -6.02 9.62
C SER A 135 -2.80 -6.09 10.13
N TRP A 136 -1.87 -5.41 9.44
CA TRP A 136 -0.46 -5.42 9.84
C TRP A 136 -0.26 -4.78 11.21
N SER A 137 0.62 -5.39 12.01
CA SER A 137 1.06 -4.81 13.27
C SER A 137 2.15 -3.78 13.00
N ALA A 138 1.99 -2.59 13.57
CA ALA A 138 3.03 -1.58 13.53
C ALA A 138 4.15 -1.93 14.52
N ILE A 139 5.38 -1.63 14.11
CA ILE A 139 6.53 -1.46 14.99
C ILE A 139 6.38 -0.07 15.61
N GLU A 140 6.24 -0.02 16.92
CA GLU A 140 6.23 1.25 17.65
C GLU A 140 7.67 1.74 17.83
N VAL A 141 8.00 2.85 17.18
CA VAL A 141 9.33 3.47 17.23
C VAL A 141 9.28 4.68 18.17
N PRO A 142 9.98 4.65 19.32
CA PRO A 142 10.00 5.79 20.23
C PRO A 142 10.66 7.02 19.61
N ARG A 143 10.13 8.20 19.92
CA ARG A 143 10.75 9.50 19.64
C ARG A 143 10.66 10.38 20.90
N HIS A 144 11.32 11.54 20.87
CA HIS A 144 11.47 12.40 22.06
C HIS A 144 10.13 12.87 22.68
N ASP A 145 9.05 12.95 21.90
CA ASP A 145 7.75 13.46 22.31
C ASP A 145 6.58 12.48 22.01
N GLY A 146 6.86 11.18 21.92
CA GLY A 146 5.86 10.14 21.67
C GLY A 146 6.42 8.93 20.93
N SER A 147 5.64 8.36 20.04
CA SER A 147 6.05 7.24 19.19
C SER A 147 5.50 7.35 17.77
N LEU A 148 6.17 6.66 16.84
CA LEU A 148 5.76 6.48 15.46
C LEU A 148 5.31 5.04 15.23
N SER A 149 4.23 4.88 14.49
CA SER A 149 3.81 3.61 13.92
C SER A 149 4.52 3.38 12.59
N VAL A 150 5.41 2.39 12.56
CA VAL A 150 6.21 2.01 11.38
C VAL A 150 5.83 0.61 10.94
N PHE A 151 5.68 0.38 9.63
CA PHE A 151 5.28 -0.89 9.05
C PHE A 151 6.40 -1.42 8.16
N GLU A 152 6.91 -2.60 8.48
CA GLU A 152 7.99 -3.25 7.74
C GLU A 152 7.46 -4.46 6.98
N ARG A 153 7.73 -4.54 5.67
CA ARG A 153 7.29 -5.62 4.78
C ARG A 153 8.39 -6.04 3.81
N GLY A 154 8.30 -7.25 3.27
CA GLY A 154 9.29 -7.77 2.34
C GLY A 154 10.63 -8.12 2.97
N ARG A 155 11.54 -8.69 2.17
CA ARG A 155 12.83 -9.20 2.66
C ARG A 155 13.89 -8.09 2.72
N ARG A 156 14.60 -7.97 3.85
CA ARG A 156 15.67 -6.97 4.08
C ARG A 156 16.88 -7.07 3.13
N ASP A 157 17.05 -8.18 2.41
CA ASP A 157 18.11 -8.34 1.41
C ASP A 157 17.76 -7.69 0.05
N ARG A 158 16.55 -7.14 -0.08
CA ARG A 158 16.10 -6.36 -1.25
C ARG A 158 16.39 -4.86 -1.05
N PRO A 159 16.43 -4.07 -2.14
CA PRO A 159 16.49 -2.61 -2.03
C PRO A 159 15.37 -2.08 -1.13
N SER A 160 15.70 -1.14 -0.25
CA SER A 160 14.73 -0.55 0.67
C SER A 160 13.94 0.57 0.01
N LEU A 161 12.63 0.63 0.24
CA LEU A 161 11.72 1.64 -0.26
C LEU A 161 10.88 2.19 0.90
N LEU A 162 11.10 3.45 1.25
CA LEU A 162 10.24 4.21 2.15
C LEU A 162 8.99 4.67 1.40
N VAL A 163 7.80 4.42 1.95
CA VAL A 163 6.51 4.73 1.32
C VAL A 163 5.72 5.68 2.24
N LEU A 164 5.53 6.91 1.78
CA LEU A 164 4.94 7.99 2.58
C LEU A 164 3.54 8.35 2.08
N HIS A 165 2.58 8.36 2.99
CA HIS A 165 1.18 8.69 2.74
C HIS A 165 0.93 10.21 2.62
N GLY A 166 -0.27 10.57 2.21
CA GLY A 166 -0.80 11.92 2.04
C GLY A 166 -1.43 12.50 3.30
N ALA A 167 -1.95 13.73 3.20
CA ALA A 167 -2.59 14.40 4.33
C ALA A 167 -3.91 13.72 4.70
N ALA A 168 -4.13 13.47 6.00
CA ALA A 168 -5.29 12.73 6.52
C ALA A 168 -5.42 11.27 6.02
N GLY A 169 -4.35 10.74 5.41
CA GLY A 169 -4.18 9.31 5.14
C GLY A 169 -3.33 8.62 6.20
N CYS A 170 -3.16 7.31 6.06
CA CYS A 170 -2.20 6.53 6.84
C CYS A 170 -1.69 5.36 5.99
N THR A 171 -0.70 4.65 6.51
CA THR A 171 -0.05 3.54 5.80
C THR A 171 -1.03 2.46 5.40
N LEU A 172 -1.86 1.98 6.34
CA LEU A 172 -2.77 0.85 6.12
C LEU A 172 -3.88 1.15 5.10
N ASP A 173 -4.30 2.40 4.98
CA ASP A 173 -5.41 2.78 4.11
C ASP A 173 -4.95 3.24 2.72
N GLU A 174 -3.81 3.91 2.63
CA GLU A 174 -3.41 4.61 1.39
C GLU A 174 -2.23 3.97 0.69
N THR A 175 -1.19 3.55 1.44
CA THR A 175 0.05 3.06 0.84
C THR A 175 0.17 1.54 0.87
N ALA A 176 -0.54 0.85 1.76
CA ALA A 176 -0.54 -0.60 1.87
C ALA A 176 -0.86 -1.34 0.55
N PRO A 177 -1.85 -0.91 -0.28
CA PRO A 177 -2.08 -1.55 -1.57
C PRO A 177 -0.86 -1.52 -2.50
N LEU A 178 -0.13 -0.40 -2.53
CA LEU A 178 1.11 -0.27 -3.29
C LEU A 178 2.22 -1.13 -2.68
N MET A 179 2.37 -1.10 -1.35
CA MET A 179 3.37 -1.91 -0.64
C MET A 179 3.19 -3.40 -0.95
N ARG A 180 1.97 -3.96 -0.85
CA ARG A 180 1.71 -5.37 -1.20
C ARG A 180 2.15 -5.73 -2.62
N ARG A 181 1.92 -4.81 -3.57
CA ARG A 181 2.30 -5.01 -4.98
C ARG A 181 3.80 -5.02 -5.22
N LEU A 182 4.57 -4.42 -4.32
CA LEU A 182 6.01 -4.23 -4.43
C LEU A 182 6.81 -5.13 -3.48
N GLU A 183 6.12 -5.89 -2.62
CA GLU A 183 6.74 -6.71 -1.55
C GLU A 183 7.68 -7.80 -2.09
N SER A 184 7.46 -8.26 -3.31
CA SER A 184 8.35 -9.23 -3.98
C SER A 184 9.70 -8.63 -4.39
N ALA A 185 9.75 -7.32 -4.62
CA ALA A 185 10.89 -6.63 -5.20
C ALA A 185 11.64 -5.73 -4.21
N PHE A 186 10.97 -5.26 -3.16
CA PHE A 186 11.52 -4.29 -2.21
C PHE A 186 11.35 -4.73 -0.75
N HIS A 187 12.31 -4.31 0.07
CA HIS A 187 12.09 -4.14 1.50
C HIS A 187 11.32 -2.84 1.70
N LEU A 188 10.11 -2.90 2.24
CA LEU A 188 9.18 -1.78 2.28
C LEU A 188 9.03 -1.26 3.70
N VAL A 189 9.11 0.07 3.83
CA VAL A 189 8.92 0.78 5.09
C VAL A 189 7.79 1.78 4.92
N GLY A 190 6.65 1.51 5.53
CA GLY A 190 5.57 2.49 5.68
C GLY A 190 5.69 3.21 7.02
N VAL A 191 5.36 4.49 7.06
CA VAL A 191 5.40 5.29 8.29
C VAL A 191 4.12 6.10 8.38
N ASP A 192 3.39 5.94 9.48
CA ASP A 192 2.37 6.92 9.83
C ASP A 192 3.07 8.16 10.36
N LEU A 193 2.97 9.27 9.62
CA LEU A 193 3.57 10.53 10.01
C LEU A 193 2.92 11.07 11.29
N SER A 194 3.61 11.92 12.05
CA SER A 194 3.12 12.50 13.30
C SER A 194 1.65 12.92 13.24
N GLY A 195 0.86 12.46 14.21
CA GLY A 195 -0.57 12.70 14.32
C GLY A 195 -1.48 11.89 13.38
N HIS A 196 -0.92 11.14 12.43
CA HIS A 196 -1.63 10.18 11.58
C HIS A 196 -1.54 8.78 12.15
N GLY A 197 -2.40 7.88 11.66
CA GLY A 197 -2.51 6.51 12.16
C GLY A 197 -2.56 6.41 13.69
N ALA A 198 -1.71 5.52 14.21
CA ALA A 198 -1.39 5.37 15.63
C ALA A 198 -0.07 6.06 16.02
N SER A 199 0.47 6.94 15.18
CA SER A 199 1.59 7.79 15.56
C SER A 199 1.14 8.92 16.46
N ALA A 200 1.87 9.15 17.54
CA ALA A 200 1.56 10.18 18.51
C ALA A 200 1.50 11.58 17.86
N PHE A 201 0.72 12.48 18.45
CA PHE A 201 0.82 13.90 18.15
C PHE A 201 2.04 14.51 18.85
N PRO A 202 2.73 15.49 18.22
CA PRO A 202 3.73 16.27 18.93
C PRO A 202 3.11 17.02 20.11
N THR A 203 3.89 17.16 21.18
CA THR A 203 3.40 17.76 22.44
C THR A 203 3.45 19.28 22.43
N ASP A 204 4.46 19.89 21.82
CA ASP A 204 4.80 21.30 21.94
C ASP A 204 4.99 22.04 20.60
N ARG A 205 4.81 21.35 19.46
CA ARG A 205 4.94 21.94 18.12
C ARG A 205 3.77 21.60 17.20
N ALA A 206 3.56 22.45 16.20
CA ALA A 206 2.58 22.22 15.15
C ALA A 206 3.09 21.19 14.12
N LEU A 207 2.16 20.56 13.39
CA LEU A 207 2.50 19.79 12.21
C LEU A 207 3.21 20.69 11.20
N SER A 208 4.33 20.21 10.69
CA SER A 208 5.18 20.95 9.76
C SER A 208 5.92 19.96 8.87
N LEU A 209 6.37 20.43 7.71
CA LEU A 209 7.11 19.59 6.80
C LEU A 209 8.42 19.07 7.42
N ASP A 210 9.06 19.91 8.24
CA ASP A 210 10.26 19.57 8.99
C ASP A 210 10.03 18.43 9.98
N LEU A 211 8.93 18.49 10.74
CA LEU A 211 8.55 17.40 11.65
C LEU A 211 8.38 16.08 10.89
N PHE A 212 7.72 16.10 9.73
CA PHE A 212 7.50 14.88 8.96
C PHE A 212 8.79 14.32 8.34
N VAL A 213 9.76 15.17 8.02
CA VAL A 213 11.11 14.74 7.60
C VAL A 213 11.87 14.13 8.77
N GLU A 214 11.75 14.70 9.97
CA GLU A 214 12.27 14.12 11.21
C GLU A 214 11.64 12.75 11.49
N ASP A 215 10.32 12.58 11.30
CA ASP A 215 9.63 11.30 11.48
C ASP A 215 10.16 10.23 10.53
N ALA A 216 10.27 10.56 9.24
CA ALA A 216 10.90 9.69 8.26
C ALA A 216 12.35 9.35 8.63
N ARG A 217 13.07 10.26 9.30
CA ARG A 217 14.41 9.99 9.79
C ARG A 217 14.45 9.00 10.92
N VAL A 218 13.70 9.27 11.97
CA VAL A 218 13.58 8.38 13.14
C VAL A 218 13.17 6.97 12.71
N ALA A 219 12.22 6.83 11.79
CA ALA A 219 11.79 5.52 11.30
C ALA A 219 12.90 4.75 10.58
N LEU A 220 13.68 5.39 9.69
CA LEU A 220 14.76 4.71 8.97
C LEU A 220 15.96 4.40 9.87
N ASP A 221 16.26 5.28 10.83
CA ASP A 221 17.33 5.07 11.81
C ASP A 221 17.00 3.89 12.73
N ALA A 222 15.74 3.77 13.18
CA ALA A 222 15.29 2.65 14.02
C ALA A 222 15.34 1.29 13.32
N LEU A 223 15.36 1.27 11.98
CA LEU A 223 15.48 0.06 11.17
C LEU A 223 16.91 -0.18 10.65
N ASP A 224 17.87 0.66 11.05
CA ASP A 224 19.28 0.64 10.64
C ASP A 224 19.48 0.72 9.11
N LEU A 225 18.70 1.58 8.44
CA LEU A 225 18.75 1.72 6.98
C LEU A 225 19.66 2.86 6.52
N ALA A 226 20.79 2.49 5.90
CA ALA A 226 21.81 3.43 5.44
C ALA A 226 21.46 4.17 4.12
N SER A 227 20.64 3.57 3.26
CA SER A 227 20.08 4.21 2.06
C SER A 227 18.72 3.61 1.70
N VAL A 228 17.87 4.39 1.03
CA VAL A 228 16.54 3.98 0.58
C VAL A 228 16.15 4.64 -0.74
N HIS A 229 15.27 3.99 -1.49
CA HIS A 229 14.36 4.70 -2.40
C HIS A 229 13.21 5.31 -1.60
N VAL A 230 12.60 6.38 -2.11
CA VAL A 230 11.45 7.02 -1.44
C VAL A 230 10.31 7.21 -2.43
N PHE A 231 9.16 6.65 -2.09
CA PHE A 231 7.88 6.97 -2.70
C PHE A 231 7.11 7.92 -1.77
N GLY A 232 6.58 9.00 -2.32
CA GLY A 232 5.74 9.95 -1.58
C GLY A 232 4.46 10.29 -2.33
N PHE A 233 3.32 10.07 -1.67
CA PHE A 233 2.01 10.48 -2.16
C PHE A 233 1.61 11.83 -1.55
N SER A 234 1.25 12.82 -2.38
CA SER A 234 0.73 14.11 -1.92
C SER A 234 1.64 14.79 -0.88
N LEU A 235 1.22 14.89 0.39
CA LEU A 235 2.05 15.35 1.51
C LEU A 235 3.39 14.61 1.59
N GLY A 236 3.37 13.28 1.51
CA GLY A 236 4.56 12.43 1.53
C GLY A 236 5.56 12.75 0.42
N GLY A 237 5.09 13.30 -0.72
CA GLY A 237 5.97 13.78 -1.77
C GLY A 237 6.76 15.03 -1.39
N GLY A 238 6.14 15.97 -0.66
CA GLY A 238 6.83 17.11 -0.08
C GLY A 238 7.89 16.68 0.95
N VAL A 239 7.55 15.66 1.77
CA VAL A 239 8.47 15.07 2.75
C VAL A 239 9.65 14.42 2.03
N ALA A 240 9.39 13.63 0.99
CA ALA A 240 10.41 12.95 0.19
C ALA A 240 11.40 13.94 -0.46
N LEU A 241 10.91 15.06 -1.01
CA LEU A 241 11.75 16.10 -1.59
C LEU A 241 12.68 16.75 -0.54
N GLN A 242 12.14 17.11 0.63
CA GLN A 242 12.95 17.68 1.70
C GLN A 242 13.95 16.67 2.30
N LEU A 243 13.53 15.42 2.45
CA LEU A 243 14.38 14.32 2.91
C LEU A 243 15.59 14.15 1.98
N ALA A 244 15.36 14.11 0.67
CA ALA A 244 16.42 14.00 -0.33
C ALA A 244 17.36 15.22 -0.35
N HIS A 245 16.83 16.42 -0.11
CA HIS A 245 17.64 17.62 -0.04
C HIS A 245 18.53 17.67 1.22
N ARG A 246 17.97 17.36 2.40
CA ARG A 246 18.69 17.41 3.68
C ARG A 246 19.65 16.22 3.87
N HIS A 247 19.33 15.07 3.26
CA HIS A 247 20.08 13.83 3.40
C HIS A 247 20.33 13.18 2.03
N PRO A 248 21.09 13.81 1.13
CA PRO A 248 21.26 13.33 -0.25
C PRO A 248 21.95 11.97 -0.35
N ALA A 249 22.81 11.62 0.62
CA ALA A 249 23.47 10.31 0.67
C ALA A 249 22.53 9.16 1.07
N LEU A 250 21.39 9.48 1.68
CA LEU A 250 20.41 8.48 2.10
C LEU A 250 19.43 8.12 0.98
N VAL A 251 19.08 9.08 0.12
CA VAL A 251 18.02 8.90 -0.88
C VAL A 251 18.59 8.52 -2.23
N ASP A 252 18.42 7.24 -2.61
CA ASP A 252 18.92 6.69 -3.86
C ASP A 252 18.09 7.13 -5.07
N ARG A 253 16.75 7.11 -4.95
CA ARG A 253 15.78 7.46 -6.00
C ARG A 253 14.48 7.99 -5.40
N LEU A 254 13.77 8.81 -6.16
CA LEU A 254 12.48 9.38 -5.78
C LEU A 254 11.36 8.93 -6.72
N ALA A 255 10.18 8.69 -6.15
CA ALA A 255 8.91 8.58 -6.86
C ALA A 255 7.88 9.46 -6.18
N LEU A 256 7.41 10.51 -6.87
CA LEU A 256 6.50 11.51 -6.35
C LEU A 256 5.16 11.35 -7.05
N PHE A 257 4.09 11.02 -6.33
CA PHE A 257 2.77 10.83 -6.91
C PHE A 257 1.80 11.88 -6.38
N GLN A 258 1.11 12.58 -7.29
CA GLN A 258 0.17 13.67 -6.96
C GLN A 258 0.75 14.74 -6.01
N THR A 259 2.02 15.07 -6.21
CA THR A 259 2.74 16.01 -5.35
C THR A 259 2.68 17.42 -5.93
N ASN A 260 2.24 18.38 -5.12
CA ASN A 260 2.29 19.80 -5.46
C ASN A 260 3.30 20.55 -4.60
N VAL A 261 4.19 21.30 -5.26
CA VAL A 261 5.24 22.12 -4.62
C VAL A 261 4.99 23.63 -4.77
N ARG A 262 3.94 24.03 -5.47
CA ARG A 262 3.56 25.43 -5.69
C ARG A 262 2.11 25.64 -5.30
N TRP A 263 1.89 26.17 -4.11
CA TRP A 263 0.58 26.39 -3.54
C TRP A 263 0.11 27.83 -3.72
N THR A 264 -1.04 27.98 -4.36
CA THR A 264 -1.75 29.26 -4.43
C THR A 264 -2.72 29.41 -3.26
N GLN A 265 -3.08 30.65 -2.90
CA GLN A 265 -4.09 30.91 -1.88
C GLN A 265 -5.45 30.27 -2.22
N ALA A 266 -5.80 30.17 -3.50
CA ALA A 266 -7.03 29.49 -3.93
C ALA A 266 -6.97 27.97 -3.67
N GLN A 267 -5.82 27.32 -3.87
CA GLN A 267 -5.64 25.90 -3.55
C GLN A 267 -5.64 25.65 -2.04
N VAL A 268 -5.05 26.55 -1.25
CA VAL A 268 -5.12 26.53 0.23
C VAL A 268 -6.57 26.52 0.69
N SER A 269 -7.39 27.47 0.21
CA SER A 269 -8.82 27.53 0.58
C SER A 269 -9.57 26.24 0.23
N ARG A 270 -9.41 25.74 -1.00
CA ARG A 270 -10.05 24.48 -1.44
C ARG A 270 -9.60 23.27 -0.62
N MET A 271 -8.31 23.18 -0.29
CA MET A 271 -7.82 22.08 0.54
C MET A 271 -8.35 22.17 1.97
N LYS A 272 -8.46 23.37 2.54
CA LYS A 272 -9.11 23.56 3.86
C LYS A 272 -10.57 23.14 3.86
N GLU A 273 -11.31 23.39 2.79
CA GLU A 273 -12.69 22.91 2.62
C GLU A 273 -12.74 21.37 2.49
N ARG A 274 -11.76 20.75 1.84
CA ARG A 274 -11.64 19.29 1.77
C ARG A 274 -11.30 18.63 3.08
N LEU A 275 -10.55 19.31 3.94
CA LEU A 275 -10.19 18.85 5.28
C LEU A 275 -11.22 19.23 6.35
N ASP A 276 -12.34 19.86 5.95
CA ASP A 276 -13.41 20.20 6.87
C ASP A 276 -14.19 18.93 7.29
N PRO A 277 -14.27 18.60 8.59
CA PRO A 277 -14.88 17.34 9.04
C PRO A 277 -16.34 17.16 8.62
N GLU A 278 -17.15 18.24 8.70
CA GLU A 278 -18.56 18.20 8.31
C GLU A 278 -18.67 18.02 6.79
N GLY A 279 -17.90 18.80 6.03
CA GLY A 279 -17.85 18.68 4.58
C GLY A 279 -17.37 17.30 4.09
N ILE A 280 -16.41 16.65 4.76
CA ILE A 280 -16.00 15.27 4.42
C ILE A 280 -17.15 14.30 4.69
N ARG A 281 -17.81 14.39 5.84
CA ARG A 281 -18.91 13.48 6.20
C ARG A 281 -20.08 13.58 5.23
N GLU A 282 -20.40 14.78 4.75
CA GLU A 282 -21.47 14.99 3.76
C GLU A 282 -21.09 14.46 2.37
N ARG A 283 -19.86 14.75 1.90
CA ARG A 283 -19.44 14.41 0.53
C ARG A 283 -18.98 12.96 0.37
N ALA A 284 -18.35 12.41 1.41
CA ALA A 284 -17.69 11.10 1.37
C ALA A 284 -17.80 10.39 2.75
N PRO A 285 -18.98 9.86 3.13
CA PRO A 285 -19.20 9.21 4.42
C PRO A 285 -18.17 8.09 4.72
N ALA A 286 -17.88 7.24 3.73
CA ALA A 286 -16.89 6.16 3.89
C ALA A 286 -15.46 6.68 4.12
N GLN A 287 -15.10 7.86 3.62
CA GLN A 287 -13.82 8.50 3.95
C GLN A 287 -13.84 9.07 5.37
N ALA A 288 -14.95 9.69 5.78
CA ALA A 288 -15.09 10.18 7.15
C ALA A 288 -14.99 9.05 8.18
N ASP A 289 -15.61 7.91 7.90
CA ASP A 289 -15.53 6.72 8.77
C ASP A 289 -14.11 6.15 8.83
N ARG A 290 -13.40 6.09 7.70
CA ARG A 290 -11.98 5.69 7.66
C ARG A 290 -11.10 6.62 8.51
N ILE A 291 -11.21 7.93 8.30
CA ILE A 291 -10.46 8.91 9.12
C ILE A 291 -10.79 8.72 10.61
N GLN A 292 -12.06 8.52 10.95
CA GLN A 292 -12.49 8.37 12.34
C GLN A 292 -11.97 7.08 13.00
N THR A 293 -11.78 6.01 12.24
CA THR A 293 -11.40 4.69 12.72
C THR A 293 -9.90 4.42 12.67
N ARG A 294 -9.18 5.10 11.77
CA ARG A 294 -7.74 4.87 11.53
C ARG A 294 -6.81 5.81 12.27
N HIS A 295 -7.33 6.91 12.81
CA HIS A 295 -6.52 7.89 13.52
C HIS A 295 -6.89 7.90 15.01
N GLU A 296 -5.90 7.97 15.88
CA GLU A 296 -6.15 8.08 17.33
C GLU A 296 -6.87 9.38 17.72
N GLN A 297 -6.54 10.50 17.07
CA GLN A 297 -7.11 11.82 17.36
C GLN A 297 -7.59 12.52 16.07
N PRO A 298 -8.63 11.99 15.39
CA PRO A 298 -9.01 12.42 14.04
C PRO A 298 -9.45 13.89 13.98
N THR A 299 -10.20 14.35 14.99
CA THR A 299 -10.62 15.77 15.09
C THR A 299 -9.42 16.71 15.26
N ARG A 300 -8.43 16.31 16.07
CA ARG A 300 -7.20 17.09 16.25
C ARG A 300 -6.39 17.10 14.97
N LEU A 301 -6.29 15.96 14.28
CA LEU A 301 -5.59 15.80 13.01
C LEU A 301 -6.14 16.76 11.96
N LEU A 302 -7.43 16.69 11.65
CA LEU A 302 -8.05 17.54 10.63
C LEU A 302 -7.87 19.04 10.95
N ARG A 303 -8.01 19.42 12.22
CA ARG A 303 -7.76 20.81 12.65
C ARG A 303 -6.30 21.23 12.42
N GLN A 304 -5.33 20.41 12.81
CA GLN A 304 -3.91 20.74 12.62
C GLN A 304 -3.48 20.70 11.15
N LEU A 305 -4.04 19.80 10.35
CA LEU A 305 -3.80 19.77 8.90
C LEU A 305 -4.35 21.02 8.22
N ARG A 306 -5.54 21.50 8.61
CA ARG A 306 -6.07 22.78 8.11
C ARG A 306 -5.16 23.96 8.42
N ALA A 307 -4.54 23.98 9.61
CA ALA A 307 -3.55 25.00 9.97
C ALA A 307 -2.23 24.82 9.19
N PHE A 308 -1.75 23.58 9.04
CA PHE A 308 -0.56 23.26 8.25
C PHE A 308 -0.72 23.72 6.79
N VAL A 309 -1.88 23.51 6.17
CA VAL A 309 -2.16 23.94 4.79
C VAL A 309 -2.03 25.45 4.59
N GLU A 310 -2.26 26.27 5.62
CA GLU A 310 -2.05 27.73 5.57
C GLU A 310 -0.58 28.11 5.40
N THR A 311 0.34 27.24 5.80
CA THR A 311 1.81 27.46 5.71
C THR A 311 2.40 27.05 4.36
N LEU A 312 1.62 26.36 3.51
CA LEU A 312 2.11 25.79 2.26
C LEU A 312 2.52 26.82 1.20
N PRO A 313 1.91 28.01 1.08
CA PRO A 313 2.42 29.06 0.19
C PRO A 313 3.87 29.47 0.51
N ASP A 314 4.19 29.70 1.79
CA ASP A 314 5.56 30.06 2.21
C ASP A 314 6.51 28.87 2.02
N THR A 315 6.04 27.66 2.33
CA THR A 315 6.79 26.41 2.11
C THR A 315 7.08 26.16 0.62
N SER A 316 6.24 26.69 -0.29
CA SER A 316 6.42 26.52 -1.73
C SER A 316 7.67 27.21 -2.26
N GLU A 317 8.07 28.33 -1.64
CA GLU A 317 9.32 29.02 -1.99
C GLU A 317 10.53 28.14 -1.64
N VAL A 318 10.52 27.56 -0.44
CA VAL A 318 11.57 26.63 0.02
C VAL A 318 11.64 25.40 -0.88
N LEU A 319 10.50 24.73 -1.10
CA LEU A 319 10.45 23.52 -1.92
C LEU A 319 10.82 23.78 -3.38
N SER A 320 10.40 24.90 -3.97
CA SER A 320 10.77 25.27 -5.33
C SER A 320 12.24 25.62 -5.46
N GLY A 321 12.84 26.21 -4.42
CA GLY A 321 14.25 26.59 -4.39
C GLY A 321 15.20 25.39 -4.39
N ILE A 322 14.81 24.27 -3.77
CA ILE A 322 15.67 23.08 -3.66
C ILE A 322 15.64 22.16 -4.90
N LEU A 323 14.64 22.28 -5.77
CA LEU A 323 14.45 21.33 -6.89
C LEU A 323 15.67 21.20 -7.82
N PRO A 324 16.35 22.30 -8.21
CA PRO A 324 17.52 22.21 -9.10
C PRO A 324 18.70 21.44 -8.49
N ASP A 325 18.79 21.40 -7.16
CA ASP A 325 19.90 20.78 -6.42
C ASP A 325 19.65 19.28 -6.15
N LEU A 326 18.45 18.77 -6.44
CA LEU A 326 18.09 17.38 -6.22
C LEU A 326 18.65 16.49 -7.33
N SER A 327 19.76 15.80 -7.04
CA SER A 327 20.42 14.88 -7.99
C SER A 327 19.74 13.52 -8.13
N ALA A 328 18.94 13.11 -7.16
CA ALA A 328 18.29 11.80 -7.15
C ALA A 328 17.40 11.60 -8.39
N PRO A 329 17.57 10.50 -9.15
CA PRO A 329 16.67 10.18 -10.26
C PRO A 329 15.23 10.12 -9.77
N THR A 330 14.35 10.90 -10.40
CA THR A 330 12.97 11.10 -9.91
C THR A 330 11.95 10.64 -10.95
N LEU A 331 10.96 9.86 -10.51
CA LEU A 331 9.72 9.67 -11.25
C LEU A 331 8.67 10.64 -10.69
N VAL A 332 8.11 11.50 -11.54
CA VAL A 332 6.94 12.32 -11.22
C VAL A 332 5.71 11.67 -11.83
N GLY A 333 4.78 11.26 -10.99
CA GLY A 333 3.53 10.60 -11.34
C GLY A 333 2.32 11.45 -10.99
N ALA A 334 1.27 11.38 -11.81
CA ALA A 334 -0.04 11.94 -11.52
C ALA A 334 -1.13 11.20 -12.29
N VAL A 335 -2.39 11.42 -11.90
CA VAL A 335 -3.56 11.10 -12.71
C VAL A 335 -4.06 12.34 -13.46
N ASP A 336 -4.74 12.16 -14.58
CA ASP A 336 -5.18 13.24 -15.46
C ASP A 336 -6.48 13.95 -15.03
N GLN A 337 -7.25 13.36 -14.10
CA GLN A 337 -8.51 13.95 -13.59
C GLN A 337 -8.42 14.38 -12.12
N ASP A 338 -7.25 14.80 -11.65
CA ASP A 338 -7.11 15.36 -10.30
C ASP A 338 -7.87 16.71 -10.18
N PRO A 339 -8.84 16.82 -9.26
CA PRO A 339 -9.67 18.02 -9.12
C PRO A 339 -8.98 19.22 -8.44
N LEU A 340 -7.80 19.05 -7.85
CA LEU A 340 -6.97 20.14 -7.28
C LEU A 340 -5.74 20.45 -8.12
N PHE A 341 -5.11 19.43 -8.69
CA PHE A 341 -3.80 19.50 -9.32
C PHE A 341 -3.85 18.98 -10.74
N GLY A 342 -4.33 19.82 -11.67
CA GLY A 342 -4.35 19.48 -13.09
C GLY A 342 -2.96 19.14 -13.66
N PRO A 343 -2.89 18.63 -14.90
CA PRO A 343 -1.68 18.05 -15.50
C PRO A 343 -0.48 19.01 -15.63
N ASP A 344 -0.70 20.33 -15.50
CA ASP A 344 0.38 21.31 -15.46
C ASP A 344 1.21 21.25 -14.18
N THR A 345 0.62 20.85 -13.06
CA THR A 345 1.30 20.70 -11.76
C THR A 345 2.45 19.68 -11.82
N PRO A 346 2.22 18.40 -12.21
CA PRO A 346 3.31 17.44 -12.30
C PRO A 346 4.31 17.78 -13.42
N ARG A 347 3.87 18.45 -14.50
CA ARG A 347 4.77 18.95 -15.56
C ARG A 347 5.70 20.07 -15.07
N ALA A 348 5.22 20.94 -14.18
CA ALA A 348 6.04 21.99 -13.59
C ALA A 348 7.05 21.41 -12.60
N LEU A 349 6.62 20.45 -11.78
CA LEU A 349 7.51 19.72 -10.86
C LEU A 349 8.61 18.97 -11.62
N GLN A 350 8.26 18.20 -12.66
CA GLN A 350 9.23 17.48 -13.48
C GLN A 350 10.25 18.42 -14.14
N ARG A 351 9.82 19.60 -14.64
CA ARG A 351 10.72 20.59 -15.23
C ARG A 351 11.69 21.22 -14.24
N GLY A 352 11.33 21.27 -12.95
CA GLY A 352 12.19 21.81 -11.89
C GLY A 352 13.29 20.85 -11.43
N LEU A 353 13.17 19.56 -11.74
CA LEU A 353 14.07 18.51 -11.28
C LEU A 353 15.02 18.08 -12.41
N PRO A 354 16.34 18.04 -12.20
CA PRO A 354 17.32 17.81 -13.27
C PRO A 354 17.24 16.39 -13.87
N ASN A 355 16.89 15.39 -13.05
CA ASN A 355 16.88 13.98 -13.44
C ASN A 355 15.48 13.36 -13.36
N ALA A 356 14.44 14.11 -13.75
CA ALA A 356 13.06 13.66 -13.61
C ALA A 356 12.41 13.15 -14.90
N ARG A 357 11.67 12.04 -14.77
CA ARG A 357 10.75 11.50 -15.79
C ARG A 357 9.31 11.76 -15.35
N LEU A 358 8.41 11.91 -16.32
CA LEU A 358 6.98 12.15 -16.08
C LEU A 358 6.14 10.95 -16.52
N ALA A 359 5.19 10.54 -15.69
CA ALA A 359 4.12 9.62 -16.04
C ALA A 359 2.77 10.24 -15.63
N ILE A 360 1.86 10.42 -16.59
CA ILE A 360 0.47 10.81 -16.30
C ILE A 360 -0.41 9.63 -16.67
N LEU A 361 -1.15 9.12 -15.69
CA LEU A 361 -2.03 7.96 -15.82
C LEU A 361 -3.48 8.43 -16.01
N PRO A 362 -4.31 7.70 -16.76
CA PRO A 362 -5.75 7.97 -16.79
C PRO A 362 -6.38 7.63 -15.44
N GLY A 363 -7.16 8.54 -14.85
CA GLY A 363 -7.91 8.25 -13.62
C GLY A 363 -8.24 9.47 -12.77
N GLU A 364 -8.97 9.20 -11.68
CA GLU A 364 -9.29 10.16 -10.60
C GLU A 364 -8.26 10.08 -9.47
N HIS A 365 -8.27 11.09 -8.57
CA HIS A 365 -7.27 11.26 -7.49
C HIS A 365 -7.33 10.16 -6.43
#